data_AF-A0A376ZUS5-F1
#
_entry.id   AF-A0A376ZUS5-F1
#
_cell.length_a   1.000
_cell.length_b   1.000
_cell.length_c   1.000
_cell.angle_alpha   90.00
_cell.angle_beta   90.00
_cell.angle_gamma   90.00
#
_symmetry.space_group_name_H-M   'P 1'
#
loop_
_entity.id
_entity.type
_entity.pdbx_description
1 polymer ?
#
loop_
_entity_poly.entity_id
_entity_poly.type
_entity_poly.pdbx_seq_one_letter_code
_entity_poly.pdbx_strand_id
1 'polypeptide(L)'
;MMTTKLSLPELDTTKLPDRCQALLDEMHEETGIRREILLSVMLTVMAASVQDTHEVELSGGQRTSLQIFMCLSSASGSGKTSACAKLIAPVHETEEELHQAYIDDKKNYDRMMEMWTTDKKSWSGDIKRN
;
A
#
# COMPACT_ATOMS: atom_id res chain seq x y z
N MET A 1 5.76 45.46 -12.28
CA MET A 1 6.24 44.36 -11.41
C MET A 1 6.45 43.16 -12.33
N MET A 2 7.69 42.82 -12.68
CA MET A 2 7.97 41.65 -13.52
C MET A 2 7.80 40.41 -12.66
N THR A 3 6.73 39.66 -12.86
CA THR A 3 6.58 38.30 -12.34
C THR A 3 7.55 37.42 -13.12
N THR A 4 8.77 37.27 -12.61
CA THR A 4 9.67 36.20 -13.05
C THR A 4 8.92 34.90 -12.85
N LYS A 5 8.46 34.27 -13.94
CA LYS A 5 7.96 32.90 -13.89
C LYS A 5 9.09 32.06 -13.34
N LEU A 6 8.97 31.61 -12.09
CA LEU A 6 9.77 30.52 -11.57
C LEU A 6 9.47 29.31 -12.47
N SER A 7 10.33 29.05 -13.46
CA SER A 7 10.34 27.78 -14.15
C SER A 7 10.78 26.75 -13.13
N LEU A 8 9.85 25.88 -12.73
CA LEU A 8 10.21 24.70 -11.94
C LEU A 8 11.27 23.92 -12.73
N PRO A 9 12.34 23.45 -12.06
CA PRO A 9 13.31 22.58 -12.73
C PRO A 9 12.59 21.34 -13.26
N GLU A 10 12.96 20.93 -14.47
CA GLU A 10 12.47 19.67 -15.02
C GLU A 10 12.90 18.51 -14.10
N LEU A 11 12.03 17.51 -13.98
CA LEU A 11 12.31 16.33 -13.20
C LEU A 11 13.51 15.57 -13.80
N ASP A 12 14.61 15.50 -13.05
CA ASP A 12 15.76 14.67 -13.40
C ASP A 12 15.48 13.20 -13.06
N THR A 13 14.96 12.46 -14.04
CA THR A 13 14.65 11.03 -13.89
C THR A 13 15.90 10.16 -13.76
N THR A 14 17.09 10.64 -14.14
CA THR A 14 18.34 9.86 -14.06
C THR A 14 18.75 9.51 -12.63
N LYS A 15 18.16 10.17 -11.64
CA LYS A 15 18.36 9.88 -10.21
C LYS A 15 17.52 8.72 -9.71
N LEU A 16 16.55 8.25 -10.48
CA LEU A 16 15.72 7.10 -10.14
C LEU A 16 16.42 5.79 -10.53
N PRO A 17 16.13 4.66 -9.87
CA PRO A 17 16.56 3.36 -10.35
C PRO A 17 16.07 3.09 -11.78
N ASP A 18 16.85 2.37 -12.60
CA ASP A 18 16.55 2.14 -14.03
C ASP A 18 15.13 1.62 -14.27
N ARG A 19 14.66 0.68 -13.44
CA ARG A 19 13.30 0.13 -13.55
C ARG A 19 12.23 1.20 -13.29
N CYS A 20 12.46 2.11 -12.35
CA CYS A 20 11.55 3.21 -12.06
C CYS A 20 11.53 4.24 -13.20
N GLN A 21 12.67 4.48 -13.85
CA GLN A 21 12.74 5.33 -15.04
C GLN A 21 11.91 4.74 -16.18
N ALA A 22 12.17 3.47 -16.54
CA ALA A 22 11.46 2.80 -17.61
C ALA A 22 9.94 2.77 -17.40
N LEU A 23 9.50 2.44 -16.17
CA LEU A 23 8.09 2.42 -15.82
C LEU A 23 7.45 3.83 -15.92
N LEU A 24 8.16 4.85 -15.45
CA LEU A 24 7.69 6.23 -15.51
C LEU A 24 7.53 6.71 -16.96
N ASP A 25 8.46 6.33 -17.84
CA ASP A 25 8.41 6.63 -19.26
C ASP A 25 7.26 5.91 -19.96
N GLU A 26 7.10 4.60 -19.72
CA GLU A 26 5.98 3.80 -20.26
C GLU A 26 4.62 4.41 -19.87
N MET A 27 4.44 4.73 -18.59
CA MET A 27 3.19 5.33 -18.11
C MET A 27 2.97 6.73 -18.69
N HIS A 28 4.02 7.52 -18.88
CA HIS A 28 3.92 8.83 -19.51
C HIS A 28 3.49 8.70 -20.97
N GLU A 29 4.09 7.77 -21.72
CA GLU A 29 3.74 7.48 -23.11
C GLU A 29 2.29 7.00 -23.25
N GLU A 30 1.85 6.10 -22.36
CA GLU A 30 0.50 5.53 -22.40
C GLU A 30 -0.58 6.55 -22.02
N THR A 31 -0.31 7.42 -21.05
CA THR A 31 -1.35 8.28 -20.45
C THR A 31 -1.26 9.75 -20.87
N GLY A 32 -0.12 10.21 -21.38
CA GLY A 32 0.17 11.63 -21.61
C GLY A 32 0.28 12.49 -20.35
N ILE A 33 0.17 11.87 -19.15
CA ILE A 33 0.24 12.59 -17.87
C ILE A 33 1.69 12.94 -17.59
N ARG A 34 1.95 14.15 -17.12
CA ARG A 34 3.32 14.62 -16.85
C ARG A 34 4.05 13.72 -15.85
N ARG A 35 5.34 13.47 -16.10
CA ARG A 35 6.20 12.59 -15.29
C ARG A 35 6.26 13.00 -13.82
N GLU A 36 6.20 14.29 -13.49
CA GLU A 36 6.19 14.76 -12.10
C GLU A 36 4.97 14.27 -11.31
N ILE A 37 3.81 14.24 -11.99
CA ILE A 37 2.56 13.75 -11.40
C ILE A 37 2.65 12.24 -11.22
N LEU A 38 3.06 11.51 -12.27
CA LEU A 38 3.16 10.06 -12.23
C LEU A 38 4.18 9.59 -11.19
N LEU A 39 5.35 10.23 -11.10
CA LEU A 39 6.37 9.92 -10.10
C LEU A 39 5.84 10.11 -8.68
N SER A 40 5.13 11.22 -8.42
CA SER A 40 4.56 11.49 -7.08
C SER A 40 3.60 10.38 -6.65
N VAL A 41 2.75 9.93 -7.58
CA VAL A 41 1.80 8.84 -7.31
C VAL A 41 2.53 7.50 -7.18
N MET A 42 3.50 7.21 -8.06
CA MET A 42 4.30 5.97 -8.02
C MET A 42 5.05 5.83 -6.68
N LEU A 43 5.69 6.90 -6.19
CA LEU A 43 6.35 6.91 -4.88
C LEU A 43 5.37 6.62 -3.75
N THR A 44 4.15 7.14 -3.84
CA THR A 44 3.10 6.91 -2.85
C THR A 44 2.61 5.48 -2.85
N VAL A 45 2.47 4.87 -4.02
CA VAL A 45 2.06 3.47 -4.17
C VAL A 45 3.14 2.53 -3.62
N MET A 46 4.42 2.80 -3.92
CA MET A 46 5.55 2.04 -3.35
C MET A 46 5.66 2.21 -1.84
N ALA A 47 5.30 3.37 -1.32
CA ALA A 47 5.22 3.63 0.10
C ALA A 47 4.09 2.85 0.77
N ALA A 48 2.89 2.88 0.17
CA ALA A 48 1.71 2.19 0.68
C ALA A 48 1.94 0.67 0.76
N SER A 49 2.67 0.09 -0.20
CA SER A 49 2.95 -1.35 -0.21
C SER A 49 3.88 -1.83 0.92
N VAL A 50 4.57 -0.93 1.63
CA VAL A 50 5.48 -1.29 2.74
C VAL A 50 5.06 -0.72 4.10
N GLN A 51 4.01 0.11 4.16
CA GLN A 51 3.66 0.91 5.34
C GLN A 51 3.44 0.07 6.62
N ASP A 52 2.83 -1.11 6.50
CA ASP A 52 2.53 -1.98 7.65
C ASP A 52 3.59 -3.08 7.88
N THR A 53 4.67 -3.08 7.12
CA THR A 53 5.71 -4.12 7.19
C THR A 53 6.94 -3.72 8.01
N HIS A 54 7.10 -2.43 8.30
CA HIS A 54 8.28 -1.90 8.99
C HIS A 54 7.87 -0.97 10.13
N GLU A 55 8.50 -1.15 11.29
CA GLU A 55 8.41 -0.22 12.42
C GLU A 55 9.60 0.74 12.40
N VAL A 56 9.35 2.00 12.76
CA VAL A 56 10.39 3.00 13.03
C VAL A 56 10.38 3.38 14.50
N GLU A 57 11.57 3.58 15.06
CA GLU A 57 11.75 4.06 16.42
C GLU A 57 11.98 5.58 16.40
N LEU A 58 11.06 6.31 17.01
CA LEU A 58 11.13 7.75 17.19
C LEU A 58 12.06 8.11 18.37
N SER A 59 12.53 9.35 18.40
CA SER A 59 13.29 9.88 19.54
C SER A 59 12.50 9.68 20.84
N GLY A 60 13.10 8.98 21.81
CA GLY A 60 12.44 8.61 23.06
C GLY A 60 11.93 7.16 23.13
N GLY A 61 12.25 6.32 22.13
CA GLY A 61 12.00 4.88 22.16
C GLY A 61 10.59 4.45 21.76
N GLN A 62 9.76 5.39 21.32
CA GLN A 62 8.42 5.07 20.81
C GLN A 62 8.54 4.40 19.44
N ARG A 63 7.94 3.22 19.29
CA ARG A 63 7.85 2.53 18.00
C ARG A 63 6.51 2.79 17.35
N THR A 64 6.53 3.00 16.04
CA THR A 64 5.31 3.20 15.24
C THR A 64 5.51 2.63 13.84
N SER A 65 4.44 2.12 13.22
CA SER A 65 4.46 1.74 11.82
C SER A 65 4.65 2.99 10.94
N LEU A 66 5.37 2.84 9.85
CA LEU A 66 5.49 3.91 8.86
C LEU A 66 4.14 4.17 8.21
N GLN A 67 3.62 5.39 8.31
CA GLN A 67 2.43 5.81 7.57
C GLN A 67 2.79 6.91 6.59
N ILE A 68 2.41 6.75 5.32
CA ILE A 68 2.73 7.70 4.26
C ILE A 68 1.44 8.32 3.72
N PHE A 69 1.37 9.64 3.79
CA PHE A 69 0.24 10.44 3.30
C PHE A 69 0.69 11.30 2.13
N MET A 70 -0.04 11.25 1.01
CA MET A 70 0.20 12.10 -0.16
C MET A 70 -0.90 13.14 -0.31
N CYS A 71 -0.51 14.39 -0.50
CA CYS A 71 -1.39 15.45 -1.00
C CYS A 71 -0.85 15.95 -2.34
N LEU A 72 -1.58 15.66 -3.42
CA LEU A 72 -1.21 16.06 -4.79
C LEU A 72 -2.07 17.22 -5.27
N SER A 73 -1.46 18.39 -5.47
CA SER A 73 -2.13 19.57 -6.01
C SER A 73 -1.58 19.92 -7.39
N SER A 74 -2.47 20.06 -8.36
CA SER A 74 -2.15 20.40 -9.74
C SER A 74 -3.35 21.06 -10.42
N ALA A 75 -3.12 21.70 -11.58
CA ALA A 75 -4.18 22.27 -12.40
C ALA A 75 -5.28 21.25 -12.73
N SER A 76 -6.51 21.74 -12.93
CA SER A 76 -7.60 20.87 -13.40
C SER A 76 -7.26 20.25 -14.76
N GLY A 77 -7.70 19.01 -15.00
CA GLY A 77 -7.41 18.29 -16.24
C GLY A 77 -6.00 17.70 -16.35
N SER A 78 -5.14 17.83 -15.33
CA SER A 78 -3.75 17.33 -15.40
C SER A 78 -3.61 15.79 -15.25
N GLY A 79 -4.71 15.04 -15.21
CA GLY A 79 -4.69 13.58 -15.00
C GLY A 79 -4.37 13.10 -13.58
N LYS A 80 -4.33 13.97 -12.56
CA LYS A 80 -3.99 13.55 -11.18
C LYS A 80 -4.87 12.41 -10.64
N THR A 81 -6.18 12.52 -10.81
CA THR A 81 -7.14 11.51 -10.32
C THR A 81 -7.03 10.20 -11.09
N SER A 82 -6.85 10.25 -12.42
CA SER A 82 -6.70 9.03 -13.23
C SER A 82 -5.37 8.33 -12.96
N ALA A 83 -4.28 9.08 -12.75
CA ALA A 83 -3.00 8.53 -12.33
C ALA A 83 -3.13 7.81 -10.99
N CYS A 84 -3.71 8.45 -9.97
CA CYS A 84 -3.97 7.83 -8.67
C CYS A 84 -4.79 6.55 -8.80
N ALA A 85 -5.93 6.60 -9.50
CA ALA A 85 -6.81 5.45 -9.64
C ALA A 85 -6.12 4.27 -10.34
N LYS A 86 -5.36 4.52 -11.39
CA LYS A 86 -4.68 3.47 -12.16
C LYS A 86 -3.53 2.83 -11.38
N LEU A 87 -2.71 3.65 -10.71
CA LEU A 87 -1.52 3.20 -10.02
C LEU A 87 -1.81 2.50 -8.68
N ILE A 88 -2.87 2.91 -7.97
CA ILE A 88 -3.23 2.30 -6.68
C ILE A 88 -4.02 0.99 -6.85
N ALA A 89 -4.66 0.78 -8.00
CA ALA A 89 -5.51 -0.39 -8.23
C ALA A 89 -4.83 -1.73 -7.90
N PRO A 90 -3.58 -2.00 -8.33
CA PRO A 90 -2.92 -3.27 -8.00
C PRO A 90 -2.69 -3.46 -6.50
N VAL A 91 -2.50 -2.37 -5.73
CA VAL A 91 -2.36 -2.43 -4.28
C VAL A 91 -3.68 -2.85 -3.66
N HIS A 92 -4.78 -2.17 -4.02
CA HIS A 92 -6.11 -2.52 -3.50
C HIS A 92 -6.55 -3.94 -3.91
N GLU A 93 -6.24 -4.38 -5.13
CA GLU A 93 -6.50 -5.75 -5.59
C GLU A 93 -5.75 -6.77 -4.72
N THR A 94 -4.47 -6.52 -4.45
CA THR A 94 -3.67 -7.39 -3.58
C THR A 94 -4.18 -7.37 -2.13
N GLU A 95 -4.57 -6.21 -1.61
CA GLU A 95 -5.15 -6.07 -0.27
C GLU A 95 -6.45 -6.87 -0.12
N GLU A 96 -7.31 -6.84 -1.15
CA GLU A 96 -8.56 -7.62 -1.17
C GLU A 96 -8.28 -9.13 -1.22
N GLU A 97 -7.33 -9.57 -2.05
CA GLU A 97 -6.92 -10.98 -2.12
C GLU A 97 -6.39 -11.50 -0.77
N LEU A 98 -5.53 -10.71 -0.12
CA LEU A 98 -4.99 -11.02 1.21
C LEU A 98 -6.08 -11.03 2.29
N HIS A 99 -7.01 -10.08 2.22
CA HIS A 99 -8.15 -10.02 3.14
C HIS A 99 -9.04 -11.25 3.03
N GLN A 100 -9.33 -11.67 1.79
CA GLN A 100 -10.15 -12.85 1.54
C GLN A 100 -9.45 -14.14 2.02
N ALA A 101 -8.15 -14.29 1.77
CA ALA A 101 -7.36 -15.41 2.28
C ALA A 101 -7.39 -15.46 3.82
N TYR A 102 -7.21 -14.32 4.49
CA TYR A 102 -7.33 -14.23 5.94
C TYR A 102 -8.71 -14.63 6.46
N ILE A 103 -9.80 -14.21 5.80
CA ILE A 103 -11.16 -14.60 6.17
C ILE A 103 -11.31 -16.12 6.15
N ASP A 104 -10.79 -16.77 5.11
CA ASP A 104 -10.94 -18.22 4.95
C ASP A 104 -10.08 -19.01 5.94
N ASP A 105 -8.86 -18.56 6.20
CA ASP A 105 -8.00 -19.12 7.25
C ASP A 105 -8.63 -18.98 8.64
N LYS A 106 -9.23 -17.82 8.92
CA LYS A 106 -9.93 -17.57 10.19
C LYS A 106 -11.11 -18.52 10.37
N LYS A 107 -11.93 -18.74 9.33
CA LYS A 107 -13.05 -19.71 9.39
C LYS A 107 -12.55 -21.13 9.71
N ASN A 108 -11.44 -21.55 9.08
CA ASN A 108 -10.84 -22.85 9.35
C ASN A 108 -10.34 -22.94 10.80
N TYR A 109 -9.64 -21.92 11.27
CA TYR A 109 -9.19 -21.84 12.65
C TYR A 109 -10.35 -21.93 13.65
N ASP A 110 -11.40 -21.13 13.45
CA ASP A 110 -12.58 -21.11 14.32
C ASP A 110 -13.25 -22.48 14.37
N ARG A 111 -13.41 -23.15 13.21
CA ARG A 111 -13.92 -24.52 13.12
C ARG A 111 -13.06 -25.52 13.89
N MET A 112 -11.74 -25.46 13.73
CA MET A 112 -10.82 -26.36 14.45
C MET A 112 -10.89 -26.13 15.97
N MET A 113 -11.01 -24.88 16.39
CA MET A 113 -11.17 -24.52 17.80
C MET A 113 -12.49 -25.03 18.38
N GLU A 114 -13.60 -24.97 17.65
CA GLU A 114 -14.87 -25.57 18.07
C GLU A 114 -14.77 -27.08 18.25
N MET A 115 -14.14 -27.78 17.30
CA MET A 115 -13.89 -29.23 17.40
C MET A 115 -13.04 -29.55 18.64
N TRP A 116 -11.92 -28.84 18.82
CA TRP A 116 -11.05 -29.00 19.98
C TRP A 116 -11.78 -28.77 21.31
N THR A 117 -12.63 -27.73 21.41
CA THR A 117 -13.39 -27.48 22.63
C THR A 117 -14.42 -28.57 22.93
N THR A 118 -14.97 -29.20 21.90
CA THR A 118 -15.90 -30.34 22.02
C THR A 118 -15.16 -31.58 22.50
N ASP A 119 -14.03 -31.91 21.88
CA ASP A 119 -13.18 -33.05 22.26
C ASP A 119 -12.61 -32.90 23.67
N LYS A 120 -12.21 -31.68 24.05
CA LYS A 120 -11.75 -31.40 25.41
C LYS A 120 -12.84 -31.64 26.46
N LYS A 121 -14.11 -31.33 26.15
CA LYS A 121 -15.25 -31.58 27.04
C LYS A 121 -15.55 -33.08 27.16
N SER A 122 -15.48 -33.84 26.07
CA SER A 122 -15.71 -35.30 26.12
C SER A 122 -14.63 -35.99 26.96
N TRP A 123 -13.35 -35.68 26.72
CA TRP A 123 -12.24 -36.21 27.51
C TRP A 123 -12.33 -35.84 29.00
N SER A 124 -12.68 -34.59 29.31
CA SER A 124 -12.84 -34.16 30.71
C SER A 124 -14.04 -34.84 31.40
N GLY A 125 -15.08 -35.19 30.65
CA GLY A 125 -16.24 -35.95 31.15
C GLY A 125 -15.96 -37.43 31.36
N ASP A 126 -15.04 -38.01 30.58
CA ASP A 126 -14.61 -39.40 30.72
C ASP A 126 -13.63 -39.58 31.89
N ILE A 127 -12.76 -38.60 32.14
CA ILE A 127 -11.86 -38.60 33.32
C ILE A 127 -12.63 -38.50 34.65
N LYS A 128 -13.81 -37.87 34.67
CA LYS A 128 -14.64 -37.77 35.90
C LYS A 128 -15.51 -39.00 36.18
N ARG A 129 -15.61 -39.93 35.21
CA ARG A 129 -16.44 -41.15 35.32
C ARG A 129 -15.65 -42.40 35.70
N ASN A 130 -14.32 -42.31 35.72
CA ASN A 130 -13.41 -43.30 36.33
C ASN A 130 -12.93 -42.82 37.69
#